data_AF-A0A7X7UMP4-F1
#
_entry.id   AF-A0A7X7UMP4-F1
#
_cell.length_a   1.000
_cell.length_b   1.000
_cell.length_c   1.000
_cell.angle_alpha   90.00
_cell.angle_beta   90.00
_cell.angle_gamma   90.00
#
_symmetry.space_group_name_H-M   'P 1'
#
loop_
_entity.id
_entity.type
_entity.pdbx_description
1 polymer ?
#
loop_
_entity_poly.entity_id
_entity_poly.type
_entity_poly.pdbx_seq_one_letter_code
_entity_poly.pdbx_strand_id
1 'polypeptide(L)' 'METPRNNSMHPQQNEGVYIASLDIGTTKIAAMIARRDAAGKIEIVGFGRSDSFGV' A
#
# COMPACT_ATOMS: atom_id res chain seq x y z
N MET A 1 12.89 25.50 -38.86
CA MET A 1 12.35 24.13 -38.72
C MET A 1 12.68 23.65 -37.32
N GLU A 2 11.63 23.51 -36.53
CA GLU A 2 11.44 22.81 -35.24
C GLU A 2 12.47 22.98 -34.11
N THR A 3 12.08 23.77 -33.10
CA THR A 3 12.61 23.72 -31.73
C THR A 3 12.24 22.38 -31.07
N PRO A 4 13.17 21.68 -30.38
CA PRO A 4 12.84 20.44 -29.68
C PRO A 4 11.98 20.75 -28.45
N ARG A 5 10.82 20.10 -28.37
CA ARG A 5 9.88 20.22 -27.26
C ARG A 5 10.44 19.54 -26.00
N ASN A 6 10.47 20.32 -24.92
CA ASN A 6 10.54 19.95 -23.51
C ASN A 6 9.86 18.60 -23.18
N ASN A 7 10.57 17.71 -22.48
CA ASN A 7 9.97 16.58 -21.78
C ASN A 7 9.90 16.88 -20.28
N SER A 8 8.77 17.41 -19.82
CA SER A 8 8.48 17.59 -18.40
C SER A 8 8.25 16.22 -17.77
N MET A 9 9.21 15.78 -16.96
CA MET A 9 9.10 14.59 -16.09
C MET A 9 7.90 14.77 -15.16
N HIS A 10 6.76 14.16 -15.50
CA HIS A 10 5.75 13.84 -14.50
C HIS A 10 6.33 12.72 -13.62
N PRO A 11 6.41 12.89 -12.29
CA PRO A 11 6.73 11.78 -11.42
C PRO A 11 5.63 10.72 -11.63
N GLN A 12 6.03 9.51 -12.01
CA GLN A 12 5.14 8.34 -12.02
C GLN A 12 4.66 8.14 -10.59
N GLN A 13 3.46 8.63 -10.30
CA GLN A 13 2.79 8.36 -9.04
C GLN A 13 2.47 6.88 -9.04
N ASN A 14 3.05 6.14 -8.09
CA ASN A 14 2.98 4.68 -8.03
C ASN A 14 1.55 4.26 -7.62
N GLU A 15 0.60 4.35 -8.54
CA GLU A 15 -0.78 3.91 -8.36
C GLU A 15 -0.80 2.38 -8.28
N GLY A 16 -0.83 1.84 -7.06
CA GLY A 16 -0.88 0.39 -6.85
C GLY A 16 -0.14 -0.13 -5.62
N VAL A 17 0.48 0.74 -4.81
CA VAL A 17 1.16 0.30 -3.59
C VAL A 17 0.13 -0.05 -2.50
N TYR A 18 0.13 -1.32 -2.11
CA TYR A 18 -0.55 -1.81 -0.91
C TYR A 18 0.46 -1.93 0.24
N ILE A 19 0.03 -1.54 1.42
CA ILE A 19 0.79 -1.57 2.66
C ILE A 19 0.12 -2.59 3.57
N ALA A 20 0.90 -3.50 4.14
CA ALA A 20 0.41 -4.48 5.09
C ALA A 20 0.94 -4.16 6.49
N SER A 21 0.07 -4.22 7.49
CA SER A 21 0.46 -4.32 8.90
C SER A 21 0.17 -5.73 9.41
N LEU A 22 1.05 -6.24 10.26
CA LEU A 22 0.94 -7.56 10.86
C LEU A 22 1.11 -7.45 12.37
N ASP A 23 0.17 -8.04 13.10
CA ASP A 23 0.23 -8.23 14.55
C ASP A 23 0.18 -9.74 14.85
N ILE A 24 1.20 -10.23 15.55
CA ILE A 24 1.35 -11.66 15.88
C ILE A 24 1.17 -11.80 17.38
N GLY A 25 -0.05 -12.13 17.79
CA GLY A 25 -0.34 -12.60 19.14
C GLY A 25 -0.10 -14.09 19.29
N THR A 26 0.02 -14.56 20.54
CA THR A 26 0.16 -15.98 20.87
C THR A 26 -1.08 -16.80 20.51
N THR A 27 -2.27 -16.20 20.61
CA THR A 27 -3.54 -16.87 20.29
C THR A 27 -4.04 -16.56 18.88
N LYS A 28 -3.74 -15.37 18.34
CA LYS A 28 -4.27 -14.91 17.05
C LYS A 28 -3.26 -14.09 16.29
N ILE A 29 -3.26 -14.25 14.97
CA ILE A 29 -2.53 -13.40 14.03
C ILE A 29 -3.55 -12.48 13.36
N ALA A 30 -3.26 -11.19 13.29
CA ALA A 30 -4.09 -10.21 12.59
C ALA A 30 -3.27 -9.49 11.52
N ALA A 31 -3.88 -9.30 10.35
CA ALA A 31 -3.29 -8.53 9.25
C ALA A 31 -4.29 -7.47 8.77
N MET A 32 -3.79 -6.29 8.42
CA MET A 32 -4.57 -5.26 7.74
C MET A 32 -3.84 -4.81 6.50
N ILE A 33 -4.61 -4.56 5.44
CA ILE A 33 -4.11 -4.03 4.18
C ILE A 33 -4.67 -2.64 3.98
N ALA A 34 -3.78 -1.71 3.63
CA ALA A 34 -4.12 -0.34 3.28
C ALA A 34 -3.59 -0.01 1.88
N ARG A 35 -4.22 0.96 1.23
CA ARG A 35 -3.74 1.53 -0.03
C ARG A 35 -3.57 3.04 0.15
N ARG A 36 -2.53 3.59 -0.47
CA ARG A 36 -2.39 5.04 -0.62
C ARG A 36 -2.98 5.49 -1.96
N ASP A 37 -3.84 6.50 -1.96
CA ASP A 37 -4.37 7.09 -3.18
C ASP A 37 -3.43 8.16 -3.78
N ALA A 38 -3.80 8.72 -4.93
CA ALA A 38 -3.01 9.76 -5.61
C ALA A 38 -2.90 11.07 -4.79
N ALA A 39 -3.83 11.32 -3.87
CA ALA A 39 -3.79 12.47 -2.96
C ALA A 39 -2.94 12.22 -1.71
N GLY A 40 -2.39 11.01 -1.55
CA GLY A 40 -1.58 10.62 -0.40
C GLY A 40 -2.38 10.14 0.81
N LYS A 41 -3.71 10.04 0.70
CA LYS A 41 -4.58 9.49 1.73
C LYS A 41 -4.37 7.99 1.84
N ILE A 42 -4.34 7.48 3.07
CA ILE A 42 -4.30 6.04 3.33
C ILE A 42 -5.71 5.55 3.65
N GLU A 43 -6.14 4.50 2.95
CA GLU A 43 -7.43 3.86 3.12
C GLU A 43 -7.23 2.38 3.46
N ILE A 44 -7.95 1.89 4.48
CA ILE A 44 -7.98 0.46 4.81
C ILE A 44 -8.86 -0.24 3.78
N VAL A 45 -8.30 -1.20 3.06
CA VAL A 45 -9.02 -1.95 2.01
C VAL A 45 -9.48 -3.33 2.48
N GLY A 46 -8.90 -3.84 3.56
CA GLY A 46 -9.30 -5.12 4.14
C GLY A 46 -8.51 -5.47 5.39
N PHE A 47 -9.02 -6.47 6.11
CA PHE A 47 -8.34 -7.06 7.24
C PHE A 47 -8.64 -8.56 7.30
N GLY A 48 -7.74 -9.31 7.93
CA GLY A 48 -7.88 -10.73 8.16
C GLY A 48 -7.37 -11.09 9.54
N ARG A 49 -7.88 -12.20 10.07
CA ARG A 49 -7.36 -12.81 11.28
C ARG A 49 -7.33 -14.32 11.14
N SER A 50 -6.38 -14.94 11.81
CA SER A 50 -6.27 -16.38 11.94
C SER A 50 -6.01 -16.73 13.39
N ASP A 51 -6.36 -17.94 13.79
CA ASP A 51 -5.77 -18.51 15.00
C ASP A 51 -4.25 -18.63 14.79
N SER A 52 -3.50 -18.31 15.84
CA SER A 52 -2.05 -18.47 15.87
C SER A 52 -1.76 -19.88 16.35
N PHE A 53 -0.99 -20.64 15.57
CA PHE A 53 -0.47 -21.94 15.99
C PHE A 53 0.85 -21.74 16.72
N GLY A 54 0.89 -20.81 17.69
CA GLY A 54 2.07 -20.55 18.50
C GLY A 54 2.68 -21.81 19.11
N VAL A 55 3.87 -21.66 19.71
CA VAL A 55 4.56 -22.74 20.43
C VAL A 55 3.73 -23.34 21.56
#